data_AF-A0A7X7UPF5-F1
#
_entry.id   AF-A0A7X7UPF5-F1
#
_cell.length_a   1.000
_cell.length_b   1.000
_cell.length_c   1.000
_cell.angle_alpha   90.00
_cell.angle_beta   90.00
_cell.angle_gamma   90.00
#
_symmetry.space_group_name_H-M   'P 1'
#
loop_
_entity.id
_entity.type
_entity.pdbx_description
1 polymer ?
#
loop_
_entity_poly.entity_id
_entity_poly.type
_entity_poly.pdbx_seq_one_letter_code
_entity_poly.pdbx_strand_id
1 'polypeptide(L)' 'MKKLAVLAILVGLAAFAGIIFISAKSQDLSPFVKTYGFIILGYIGIISFTWGWLKIFRKK' A
#
# COMPACT_ATOMS: atom_id res chain seq x y z
N MET A 1 -19.70 5.70 -1.03
CA MET A 1 -19.04 4.66 -0.20
C MET A 1 -18.28 3.63 -1.03
N LYS A 2 -18.89 2.94 -2.02
CA LYS A 2 -18.18 1.96 -2.87
C LYS A 2 -17.00 2.56 -3.65
N LYS A 3 -17.15 3.77 -4.22
CA LYS A 3 -16.06 4.48 -4.91
C LYS A 3 -14.82 4.76 -4.02
N LEU A 4 -15.05 5.16 -2.77
CA LEU A 4 -13.98 5.37 -1.78
C LEU A 4 -13.28 4.06 -1.42
N ALA A 5 -14.03 2.97 -1.30
CA ALA A 5 -13.45 1.66 -1.03
C ALA A 5 -12.60 1.15 -2.20
N VAL A 6 -13.06 1.36 -3.44
CA VAL A 6 -12.27 1.06 -4.65
C VAL A 6 -11.01 1.91 -4.69
N LEU A 7 -11.10 3.22 -4.39
CA LEU A 7 -9.92 4.09 -4.32
C LEU A 7 -8.91 3.59 -3.28
N ALA A 8 -9.37 3.15 -2.10
CA ALA A 8 -8.50 2.60 -1.07
C ALA A 8 -7.79 1.31 -1.52
N ILE A 9 -8.47 0.45 -2.27
CA ILE A 9 -7.85 -0.73 -2.90
C ILE A 9 -6.78 -0.31 -3.91
N LEU A 10 -7.06 0.67 -4.77
CA LEU A 10 -6.09 1.18 -5.75
C LEU A 10 -4.87 1.80 -5.07
N VAL A 11 -5.06 2.55 -3.98
CA VAL A 11 -3.96 3.08 -3.15
C VAL A 11 -3.14 1.94 -2.56
N GLY A 12 -3.80 0.88 -2.07
CA GLY A 12 -3.13 -0.33 -1.57
C GLY A 12 -2.24 -1.00 -2.63
N LEU A 13 -2.77 -1.15 -3.85
CA LEU A 13 -2.03 -1.71 -4.98
C LEU A 13 -0.87 -0.80 -5.42
N ALA A 14 -1.07 0.53 -5.45
CA ALA A 14 -0.02 1.48 -5.75
C ALA A 14 1.11 1.44 -4.69
N ALA A 15 0.75 1.34 -3.41
CA ALA A 15 1.73 1.17 -2.34
C ALA A 15 2.52 -0.13 -2.49
N PHE A 16 1.87 -1.24 -2.86
CA PHE A 16 2.54 -2.50 -3.16
C PHE A 16 3.53 -2.38 -4.33
N ALA A 17 3.14 -1.71 -5.42
CA ALA A 17 4.06 -1.41 -6.53
C ALA A 17 5.26 -0.55 -6.06
N GLY A 18 5.01 0.43 -5.18
CA GLY A 18 6.07 1.23 -4.55
C GLY A 18 7.04 0.40 -3.71
N ILE A 19 6.55 -0.59 -2.96
CA ILE A 19 7.39 -1.52 -2.20
C ILE A 19 8.27 -2.35 -3.14
N ILE A 20 7.71 -2.88 -4.23
CA ILE A 20 8.48 -3.60 -5.26
C ILE A 20 9.58 -2.70 -5.82
N PHE A 21 9.26 -1.44 -6.13
CA PHE A 21 10.24 -0.48 -6.65
C PHE A 21 11.37 -0.19 -5.65
N ILE A 22 11.04 0.06 -4.38
CA ILE A 22 12.04 0.24 -3.32
C ILE A 22 12.92 -0.99 -3.17
N SER A 23 12.32 -2.19 -3.24
CA SER A 23 13.06 -3.45 -3.14
C SER A 23 14.04 -3.61 -4.32
N ALA A 24 13.57 -3.36 -5.54
CA ALA A 24 14.37 -3.48 -6.77
C ALA A 24 15.52 -2.46 -6.84
N LYS A 25 15.35 -1.26 -6.26
CA LYS A 25 16.37 -0.21 -6.21
C LYS A 25 17.06 -0.07 -4.85
N SER A 26 16.93 -1.08 -3.99
CA SER A 26 17.36 -1.00 -2.59
C SER A 26 18.88 -0.84 -2.39
N GLN A 27 19.70 -1.09 -3.42
CA GLN A 27 21.15 -0.87 -3.40
C GLN A 27 21.52 0.61 -3.67
N ASP A 28 20.69 1.33 -4.42
CA ASP A 28 20.93 2.71 -4.82
C ASP A 28 20.24 3.73 -3.89
N LEU A 29 19.32 3.26 -3.05
CA LEU A 29 18.53 4.09 -2.15
C LEU A 29 19.22 4.31 -0.80
N SER A 30 19.06 5.50 -0.23
CA SER A 30 19.59 5.78 1.09
C SER A 30 18.99 4.84 2.16
N PRO A 31 19.74 4.50 3.22
CA PRO A 31 19.25 3.62 4.29
C PRO A 31 17.94 4.10 4.91
N PHE A 32 17.75 5.42 5.00
CA PHE A 32 16.52 6.02 5.51
C PHE A 32 15.33 5.74 4.59
N VAL A 33 15.46 6.00 3.29
CA VAL A 33 14.36 5.79 2.32
C VAL A 33 14.02 4.31 2.20
N LYS A 34 15.03 3.43 2.22
CA LYS A 34 14.81 1.97 2.20
C LYS A 34 13.99 1.51 3.40
N THR A 35 14.39 1.90 4.61
CA THR A 35 13.76 1.42 5.84
C THR A 35 12.39 2.07 6.04
N TYR A 36 12.33 3.40 6.08
CA TYR A 36 11.08 4.11 6.37
C TYR A 36 10.11 4.04 5.20
N GLY A 37 10.59 4.11 3.96
CA GLY A 37 9.74 3.98 2.77
C GLY A 37 9.07 2.61 2.71
N PHE A 38 9.82 1.53 2.98
CA PHE A 38 9.25 0.18 3.02
C PHE A 38 8.22 0.02 4.13
N ILE A 39 8.52 0.51 5.34
CA ILE A 39 7.61 0.44 6.50
C ILE A 39 6.33 1.23 6.23
N ILE A 40 6.46 2.50 5.84
CA ILE A 40 5.32 3.40 5.63
C ILE A 40 4.43 2.88 4.50
N LEU A 41 5.01 2.53 3.34
CA LEU A 41 4.23 2.00 2.22
C LEU A 41 3.61 0.64 2.55
N GLY A 42 4.33 -0.22 3.30
CA GLY A 42 3.82 -1.50 3.78
C GLY A 42 2.54 -1.33 4.60
N TYR A 43 2.61 -0.55 5.67
CA TYR A 43 1.46 -0.34 6.56
C TYR A 43 0.31 0.39 5.85
N ILE A 44 0.60 1.47 5.13
CA ILE A 44 -0.44 2.21 4.39
C ILE A 44 -1.10 1.31 3.35
N GLY A 45 -0.30 0.51 2.63
CA GLY A 45 -0.79 -0.39 1.60
C GLY A 45 -1.74 -1.44 2.15
N ILE A 46 -1.31 -2.15 3.21
CA ILE A 46 -2.11 -3.20 3.85
C ILE A 46 -3.39 -2.62 4.45
N ILE A 47 -3.31 -1.52 5.20
CA ILE A 47 -4.48 -0.90 5.85
C ILE A 47 -5.48 -0.43 4.79
N SER A 48 -5.02 0.29 3.76
CA SER A 48 -5.90 0.82 2.72
C SER A 48 -6.57 -0.30 1.92
N PHE A 49 -5.80 -1.32 1.52
CA PHE A 49 -6.33 -2.47 0.80
C PHE A 49 -7.36 -3.22 1.64
N THR A 50 -7.01 -3.57 2.88
CA THR A 50 -7.87 -4.35 3.79
C THR A 50 -9.16 -3.60 4.09
N TRP A 51 -9.07 -2.30 4.40
CA TRP A 51 -10.25 -1.48 4.65
C TRP A 51 -11.15 -1.38 3.42
N GLY A 52 -10.58 -1.14 2.25
CA GLY A 52 -11.32 -1.08 0.99
C GLY A 52 -12.00 -2.40 0.67
N TRP A 53 -11.29 -3.51 0.81
CA TRP A 53 -11.82 -4.86 0.59
C TRP A 53 -12.98 -5.19 1.53
N LEU A 54 -12.79 -5.00 2.84
CA LEU A 54 -13.84 -5.20 3.83
C LEU A 54 -15.05 -4.32 3.53
N LYS A 55 -14.85 -3.06 3.12
CA LYS A 55 -15.98 -2.16 2.84
C LYS A 55 -16.79 -2.57 1.60
N ILE A 56 -16.18 -3.24 0.62
CA ILE A 56 -16.88 -3.75 -0.58
C ILE A 56 -17.59 -5.07 -0.27
N PHE A 57 -16.92 -6.00 0.42
CA PHE A 57 -17.36 -7.38 0.52
C PHE A 57 -17.96 -7.77 1.87
N ARG A 58 -17.95 -6.90 2.88
CA ARG A 58 -18.65 -7.16 4.15
C ARG A 58 -20.15 -7.22 3.87
N LYS A 59 -20.69 -8.45 3.81
CA LYS A 59 -22.13 -8.70 3.87
C LYS A 59 -22.67 -8.05 5.15
N LYS A 60 -23.79 -7.34 5.00
CA LYS A 60 -24.47 -6.66 6.10
C LYS A 60 -24.88 -7.66 7.18
#